data_AF-A0A9E4Y2J5-F1
#
_entry.id   AF-A0A9E4Y2J5-F1
#
_cell.length_a   1.000
_cell.length_b   1.000
_cell.length_c   1.000
_cell.angle_alpha   90.00
_cell.angle_beta   90.00
_cell.angle_gamma   90.00
#
_symmetry.space_group_name_H-M   'P 1'
#
loop_
_entity.id
_entity.type
_entity.pdbx_description
1 polymer ?
#
loop_
_entity_poly.entity_id
_entity_poly.type
_entity_poly.pdbx_seq_one_letter_code
_entity_poly.pdbx_strand_id
1 'polypeptide(L)'
;AREYPRESLTWVRDLGGFRRTLTHGEEINVDLDHWRRTRTVDPPSYESELETTAYFGTPDQCVQKIAKLQKDHSIGYFGASMSFGSMKHAKVLRSMELFAKEVMPNFQ
;
A
#
# COMPACT_ATOMS: atom_id res chain seq x y z
N ALA A 1 2.33 10.90 -8.72
CA ALA A 1 1.99 10.28 -7.42
C ALA A 1 1.82 8.76 -7.52
N ARG A 2 0.95 8.26 -8.41
CA ARG A 2 0.58 6.84 -8.49
C ARG A 2 1.63 5.87 -9.04
N GLU A 3 2.61 6.32 -9.80
CA GLU A 3 3.61 5.40 -10.37
C GLU A 3 4.76 5.11 -9.40
N TYR A 4 5.16 6.12 -8.60
CA TYR A 4 6.25 5.99 -7.64
C TYR A 4 6.15 4.78 -6.68
N PRO A 5 4.98 4.45 -6.10
CA PRO A 5 4.88 3.35 -5.16
C PRO A 5 4.73 1.98 -5.83
N ARG A 6 4.60 1.89 -7.17
CA ARG A 6 4.31 0.64 -7.90
C ARG A 6 5.32 -0.46 -7.59
N GLU A 7 6.60 -0.17 -7.73
CA GLU A 7 7.67 -1.14 -7.51
C GLU A 7 7.69 -1.62 -6.05
N SER A 8 7.70 -0.68 -5.10
CA SER A 8 7.78 -1.01 -3.68
C SER A 8 6.53 -1.75 -3.17
N LEU A 9 5.33 -1.38 -3.63
CA LEU A 9 4.10 -2.09 -3.27
C LEU A 9 4.03 -3.48 -3.90
N THR A 10 4.43 -3.61 -5.17
CA THR A 10 4.49 -4.92 -5.83
C THR A 10 5.46 -5.85 -5.10
N TRP A 11 6.63 -5.34 -4.70
CA TRP A 11 7.60 -6.12 -3.93
C TRP A 11 7.06 -6.53 -2.55
N VAL A 12 6.42 -5.62 -1.80
CA VAL A 12 5.82 -5.95 -0.49
C VAL A 12 4.69 -6.97 -0.63
N ARG A 13 3.85 -6.86 -1.68
CA ARG A 13 2.78 -7.80 -1.99
C ARG A 13 3.33 -9.18 -2.31
N ASP A 14 4.35 -9.26 -3.17
CA ASP A 14 4.98 -10.54 -3.53
C ASP A 14 5.63 -11.20 -2.31
N LEU A 15 6.36 -10.43 -1.49
CA LEU A 15 6.95 -10.94 -0.25
C LEU A 15 5.86 -11.44 0.72
N GLY A 16 4.78 -10.68 0.90
CA GLY A 16 3.64 -11.08 1.72
C GLY A 16 2.94 -12.34 1.21
N GLY A 17 2.83 -12.50 -0.12
CA GLY A 17 2.32 -13.71 -0.76
C GLY A 17 3.23 -14.90 -0.51
N PHE A 18 4.54 -14.75 -0.73
CA PHE A 18 5.53 -15.77 -0.45
C PHE A 18 5.50 -16.24 1.00
N ARG A 19 5.50 -15.30 1.96
CA ARG A 19 5.44 -15.59 3.40
C ARG A 19 4.29 -16.51 3.78
N ARG A 20 3.12 -16.36 3.14
CA ARG A 20 1.95 -17.22 3.39
C ARG A 20 2.13 -18.66 2.89
N THR A 21 3.08 -18.90 1.99
CA THR A 21 3.39 -20.24 1.45
C THR A 21 4.44 -20.98 2.27
N LEU A 22 5.14 -20.29 3.18
CA LEU A 22 6.14 -20.91 4.04
C LEU A 22 5.45 -21.76 5.13
N THR A 23 5.68 -23.07 5.09
CA THR A 23 5.27 -24.01 6.15
C THR A 23 6.37 -24.24 7.20
N HIS A 24 7.64 -24.01 6.81
CA HIS A 24 8.85 -24.13 7.62
C HIS A 24 10.04 -23.50 6.88
N GLY A 25 11.00 -22.88 7.59
CA GLY A 25 12.23 -22.29 7.01
C GLY A 25 12.37 -20.77 7.26
N GLU A 26 13.48 -20.20 6.77
CA GLU A 26 13.82 -18.77 6.95
C GLU A 26 13.62 -17.93 5.67
N GLU A 27 13.26 -16.65 5.84
CA GLU A 27 12.98 -15.69 4.76
C GLU A 27 14.23 -15.11 4.08
N ILE A 28 15.43 -15.56 4.48
CA ILE A 28 16.69 -14.86 4.17
C ILE A 28 17.25 -15.23 2.78
N ASN A 29 16.89 -16.39 2.21
CA ASN A 29 17.40 -16.88 0.91
C ASN A 29 16.27 -17.11 -0.11
N VAL A 30 15.35 -16.15 -0.22
CA VAL A 30 14.15 -16.30 -1.06
C VAL A 30 14.41 -15.79 -2.47
N ASP A 31 14.24 -16.68 -3.45
CA ASP A 31 14.14 -16.30 -4.86
C ASP A 31 12.69 -15.93 -5.19
N LEU A 32 12.37 -14.63 -5.10
CA LEU A 32 11.06 -14.10 -5.43
C LEU A 32 10.71 -14.26 -6.91
N ASP A 33 11.69 -14.28 -7.81
CA ASP A 33 11.45 -14.47 -9.24
C ASP A 33 11.05 -15.91 -9.55
N HIS A 34 11.68 -16.87 -8.88
CA HIS A 34 11.22 -18.26 -8.93
C HIS A 34 9.80 -18.38 -8.37
N TRP A 35 9.51 -17.82 -7.18
CA TRP A 35 8.16 -17.88 -6.61
C TRP A 35 7.09 -17.27 -7.52
N ARG A 36 7.36 -16.12 -8.15
CA ARG A 36 6.44 -15.48 -9.11
C ARG A 36 6.06 -16.42 -10.27
N ARG A 37 6.97 -17.29 -10.70
CA ARG A 37 6.73 -18.26 -11.78
C ARG A 37 6.00 -19.51 -11.30
N THR A 38 6.15 -19.87 -10.04
CA THR A 38 5.60 -21.12 -9.48
C THR A 38 4.35 -20.93 -8.62
N ARG A 39 3.96 -19.69 -8.32
CA ARG A 39 2.79 -19.41 -7.47
C ARG A 39 1.51 -19.96 -8.12
N THR A 40 0.63 -20.51 -7.29
CA THR A 40 -0.66 -21.09 -7.71
C THR A 40 -1.79 -20.07 -7.72
N VAL A 41 -1.61 -18.94 -7.03
CA VAL A 41 -2.59 -17.85 -6.93
C VAL A 41 -1.90 -16.55 -7.31
N ASP A 42 -2.47 -15.85 -8.29
CA ASP A 42 -2.03 -14.52 -8.63
C ASP A 42 -2.54 -13.49 -7.60
N PRO A 43 -1.66 -12.62 -7.09
CA PRO A 43 -2.07 -11.56 -6.21
C PRO A 43 -2.80 -10.46 -7.01
N PRO A 44 -3.65 -9.64 -6.37
CA PRO A 44 -4.40 -8.57 -7.04
C PRO A 44 -3.49 -7.65 -7.86
N SER A 45 -3.95 -7.15 -9.01
CA SER A 45 -3.16 -6.20 -9.80
C SER A 45 -2.90 -4.91 -9.02
N TYR A 46 -1.81 -4.21 -9.38
CA TYR A 46 -1.48 -2.94 -8.76
C TYR A 46 -2.60 -1.91 -8.91
N GLU A 47 -3.26 -1.90 -10.07
CA GLU A 47 -4.39 -1.04 -10.38
C GLU A 47 -5.58 -1.35 -9.46
N SER A 48 -5.86 -2.64 -9.22
CA SER A 48 -6.91 -3.06 -8.29
C SER A 48 -6.59 -2.66 -6.85
N GLU A 49 -5.32 -2.74 -6.43
CA GLU A 49 -4.88 -2.24 -5.12
C GLU A 49 -5.12 -0.73 -4.99
N LEU A 50 -4.79 0.05 -6.01
CA LEU A 50 -5.04 1.50 -6.01
C LEU A 50 -6.52 1.86 -5.94
N GLU A 51 -7.43 0.99 -6.37
CA GLU A 51 -8.87 1.22 -6.27
C GLU A 51 -9.42 0.86 -4.89
N THR A 52 -8.84 -0.14 -4.23
CA THR A 52 -9.43 -0.77 -3.04
C THR A 52 -8.72 -0.39 -1.74
N THR A 53 -7.40 -0.60 -1.67
CA THR A 53 -6.64 -0.63 -0.41
C THR A 53 -5.49 0.38 -0.37
N ALA A 54 -4.99 0.83 -1.51
CA ALA A 54 -3.83 1.71 -1.63
C ALA A 54 -4.25 3.16 -1.93
N TYR A 55 -4.01 4.05 -0.96
CA TYR A 55 -4.44 5.46 -0.99
C TYR A 55 -3.32 6.37 -1.50
N PHE A 56 -2.78 6.07 -2.69
CA PHE A 56 -1.77 6.90 -3.34
C PHE A 56 -2.39 7.81 -4.40
N GLY A 57 -2.26 9.12 -4.22
CA GLY A 57 -2.90 10.11 -5.10
C GLY A 57 -2.53 11.54 -4.75
N THR A 58 -3.34 12.49 -5.22
CA THR A 58 -3.33 13.87 -4.72
C THR A 58 -4.05 13.95 -3.37
N PRO A 59 -3.82 15.00 -2.57
CA PRO A 59 -4.56 15.23 -1.33
C PRO A 59 -6.08 15.15 -1.52
N ASP A 60 -6.63 15.83 -2.55
CA ASP A 60 -8.06 15.79 -2.87
C ASP A 60 -8.59 14.37 -3.13
N GLN A 61 -7.81 13.54 -3.84
CA GLN A 61 -8.19 12.15 -4.09
C GLN A 61 -8.20 11.33 -2.81
N CYS A 62 -7.25 11.57 -1.90
CA CYS A 62 -7.22 10.91 -0.59
C CYS A 62 -8.42 11.34 0.25
N VAL A 63 -8.76 12.64 0.28
CA VAL A 63 -9.94 13.16 0.98
C VAL A 63 -11.21 12.49 0.45
N GLN A 64 -11.43 12.50 -0.87
CA GLN A 64 -12.63 11.89 -1.45
C GLN A 64 -12.79 10.41 -1.08
N LYS A 65 -11.69 9.65 -1.10
CA LYS A 65 -11.71 8.23 -0.75
C LYS A 65 -11.96 8.00 0.74
N ILE A 66 -11.32 8.76 1.63
CA ILE A 66 -11.52 8.63 3.08
C ILE A 66 -12.94 9.06 3.47
N ALA A 67 -13.45 10.15 2.89
CA ALA A 67 -14.83 10.59 3.10
C ALA A 67 -15.84 9.53 2.64
N LYS A 68 -15.58 8.88 1.51
CA LYS A 68 -16.39 7.75 1.03
C LYS A 68 -16.39 6.60 2.04
N LEU A 69 -15.22 6.23 2.58
CA LEU A 69 -15.15 5.19 3.62
C LEU A 69 -15.94 5.57 4.87
N GLN A 70 -15.81 6.81 5.34
CA GLN A 70 -16.55 7.29 6.51
C GLN A 70 -18.05 7.24 6.28
N LYS A 71 -18.51 7.61 5.08
CA LYS A 71 -19.93 7.58 4.71
C LYS A 71 -20.48 6.17 4.53
N ASP A 72 -19.74 5.32 3.82
CA ASP A 72 -20.24 4.00 3.40
C ASP A 72 -20.05 2.93 4.50
N HIS A 73 -19.08 3.11 5.40
CA HIS A 73 -18.70 2.12 6.41
C HIS A 73 -18.65 2.68 7.85
N SER A 74 -19.01 3.95 8.07
CA SER A 74 -19.05 4.58 9.40
C SER A 74 -17.75 4.44 10.19
N ILE A 75 -16.60 4.53 9.50
CA ILE A 75 -15.29 4.40 10.14
C ILE A 75 -15.01 5.60 11.07
N GLY A 76 -14.65 5.32 12.32
CA GLY A 76 -14.26 6.34 13.30
C GLY A 76 -12.75 6.58 13.40
N TYR A 77 -11.94 5.70 12.79
CA TYR A 77 -10.49 5.80 12.81
C TYR A 77 -9.91 5.31 11.48
N PHE A 78 -9.01 6.10 10.89
CA PHE A 78 -8.31 5.75 9.67
C PHE A 78 -6.81 5.59 9.95
N GLY A 79 -6.34 4.34 9.91
CA GLY A 79 -4.91 4.01 10.02
C GLY A 79 -4.27 3.96 8.63
N ALA A 80 -3.16 4.67 8.45
CA ALA A 80 -2.41 4.69 7.19
C ALA A 80 -0.98 4.17 7.37
N SER A 81 -0.65 3.08 6.69
CA SER A 81 0.75 2.71 6.47
C SER A 81 1.28 3.52 5.27
N MET A 82 2.37 4.26 5.47
CA MET A 82 2.90 5.23 4.50
C MET A 82 4.27 4.86 3.95
N SER A 83 4.90 3.81 4.49
CA SER A 83 6.25 3.38 4.14
C SER A 83 6.23 1.91 3.71
N PHE A 84 6.59 1.66 2.46
CA PHE A 84 6.60 0.30 1.89
C PHE A 84 7.92 0.04 1.17
N GLY A 85 8.49 -1.15 1.40
CA GLY A 85 9.67 -1.66 0.68
C GLY A 85 10.81 -0.65 0.59
N SER A 86 11.29 -0.44 -0.64
CA SER A 86 12.42 0.43 -1.00
C SER A 86 12.08 1.92 -1.13
N MET A 87 10.92 2.37 -0.63
CA MET A 87 10.54 3.78 -0.72
C MET A 87 11.59 4.69 -0.06
N LYS A 88 11.99 5.73 -0.79
CA LYS A 88 12.92 6.75 -0.27
C LYS A 88 12.31 7.46 0.94
N HIS A 89 13.04 7.45 2.05
CA HIS A 89 12.63 8.06 3.32
C HIS A 89 12.14 9.51 3.16
N ALA A 90 12.87 10.34 2.42
CA ALA A 90 12.48 11.75 2.18
C ALA A 90 11.12 11.89 1.48
N LYS A 91 10.76 10.97 0.59
CA LYS A 91 9.45 10.98 -0.09
C LYS A 91 8.33 10.54 0.85
N VAL A 92 8.60 9.56 1.72
CA VAL A 92 7.65 9.13 2.77
C VAL A 92 7.36 10.29 3.72
N LEU A 93 8.39 10.94 4.26
CA LEU A 93 8.22 12.09 5.14
C LEU A 93 7.44 13.22 4.47
N ARG A 94 7.75 13.53 3.20
CA ARG A 94 7.00 14.55 2.46
C ARG A 94 5.53 14.16 2.26
N SER A 95 5.25 12.88 2.01
CA SER A 95 3.87 12.37 1.91
C SER A 95 3.12 12.53 3.22
N MET A 96 3.75 12.18 4.34
CA MET A 96 3.17 12.34 5.69
C MET A 96 2.89 13.82 6.01
N GLU A 97 3.81 14.70 5.67
CA GLU A 97 3.65 16.15 5.87
C GLU A 97 2.46 16.70 5.06
N LEU A 98 2.36 16.35 3.77
CA LEU A 98 1.25 16.75 2.92
C LEU A 98 -0.08 16.18 3.41
N PHE A 99 -0.10 14.92 3.85
CA PHE A 99 -1.29 14.29 4.40
C PHE A 99 -1.79 15.02 5.66
N ALA A 100 -0.87 15.36 6.58
CA ALA A 100 -1.21 16.09 7.79
C ALA A 100 -1.73 17.51 7.51
N LYS A 101 -1.16 18.20 6.50
CA LYS A 101 -1.51 19.58 6.16
C LYS A 101 -2.76 19.72 5.31
N GLU A 102 -2.98 18.81 4.36
CA GLU A 102 -3.99 18.99 3.31
C GLU A 102 -5.13 17.97 3.38
N VAL A 103 -4.93 16.81 4.01
CA VAL A 103 -5.96 15.76 4.10
C VAL A 103 -6.66 15.77 5.45
N MET A 104 -5.90 15.66 6.55
CA MET A 104 -6.45 15.54 7.91
C MET A 104 -7.42 16.67 8.31
N PRO A 105 -7.22 17.95 7.96
CA PRO A 105 -8.13 19.03 8.35
C PRO A 105 -9.57 18.89 7.80
N ASN A 106 -9.80 18.04 6.80
CA ASN A 106 -11.13 17.80 6.23
C ASN A 106 -11.97 16.81 7.06
N PHE A 107 -11.40 16.20 8.10
CA PHE A 107 -12.02 15.12 8.89
C PHE A 107 -11.99 15.38 10.40
N GLN A 108 -11.73 16.63 10.79
CA GLN A 108 -11.74 17.07 12.20
C GLN A 108 -13.14 17.44 12.68
#